data_AF-A0A1C3KZD3-F1
#
_entry.id   AF-A0A1C3KZD3-F1
#
_cell.length_a   1.000
_cell.length_b   1.000
_cell.length_c   1.000
_cell.angle_alpha   90.00
_cell.angle_beta   90.00
_cell.angle_gamma   90.00
#
_symmetry.space_group_name_H-M   'P 1'
#
loop_
_entity.id
_entity.type
_entity.pdbx_description
1 polymer ?
#
loop_
_entity_poly.entity_id
_entity_poly.type
_entity_poly.pdbx_seq_one_letter_code
_entity_poly.pdbx_strand_id
1 'polypeptide(L)'
;NGAFNLINKIGIPMELDTDGIWCMLPKNFPEIYDVFILEKDALHKLKEYENKSDEELKNDPNIKKVEFEFPTNILNFEMHKKWTNHQYLIYNEHTDDYECISKNEIFFELDGPWHGMFLPASEKSDDLLKKRYVVFNDKYKISELKGFEIKRRGELRIIQKFQSEIFNHFLKGKTKEESYYYASLTANKWKNLIDTKAADIDNDDELFDLILAKKVLNK
;
A
#
# COMPACT_ATOMS: atom_id res chain seq x y z
N ASN A 1 14.89 8.61 9.67
CA ASN A 1 14.33 8.16 8.38
C ASN A 1 13.69 9.32 7.64
N GLY A 2 14.29 9.76 6.52
CA GLY A 2 13.90 10.98 5.82
C GLY A 2 12.46 10.95 5.27
N ALA A 3 12.11 9.89 4.53
CA ALA A 3 10.78 9.72 3.92
C ALA A 3 9.66 9.65 4.97
N PHE A 4 9.80 8.79 5.98
CA PHE A 4 8.83 8.69 7.09
C PHE A 4 8.59 10.03 7.78
N ASN A 5 9.65 10.78 8.08
CA ASN A 5 9.53 12.09 8.73
C ASN A 5 8.85 13.12 7.84
N LEU A 6 9.01 13.02 6.51
CA LEU A 6 8.30 13.89 5.57
C LEU A 6 6.81 13.54 5.53
N ILE A 7 6.47 12.25 5.38
CA ILE A 7 5.09 11.76 5.43
C ILE A 7 4.39 12.16 6.74
N ASN A 8 5.06 12.02 7.88
CA ASN A 8 4.52 12.38 9.19
C ASN A 8 4.20 13.88 9.36
N LYS A 9 4.71 14.75 8.49
CA LYS A 9 4.39 16.19 8.48
C LYS A 9 3.21 16.54 7.58
N ILE A 10 2.89 15.69 6.60
CA ILE A 10 1.90 15.97 5.55
C ILE A 10 0.69 15.02 5.60
N GLY A 11 0.79 13.94 6.37
CA GLY A 11 -0.25 12.91 6.52
C GLY A 11 -0.02 12.05 7.76
N ILE A 12 -0.61 10.87 7.76
CA ILE A 12 -0.57 9.93 8.89
C ILE A 12 0.12 8.63 8.44
N PRO A 13 1.36 8.36 8.86
CA PRO A 13 2.00 7.07 8.63
C PRO A 13 1.34 6.00 9.51
N MET A 14 1.02 4.86 8.91
CA MET A 14 0.28 3.77 9.56
C MET A 14 1.17 2.56 9.86
N GLU A 15 2.02 2.17 8.92
CA GLU A 15 2.96 1.05 9.07
C GLU A 15 4.22 1.34 8.23
N LEU A 16 5.38 0.94 8.75
CA LEU A 16 6.66 0.98 8.04
C LEU A 16 7.25 -0.44 8.03
N ASP A 17 7.40 -1.03 6.85
CA ASP A 17 8.08 -2.32 6.69
C ASP A 17 9.25 -2.17 5.72
N THR A 18 10.47 -2.23 6.26
CA THR A 18 11.75 -2.22 5.54
C THR A 18 11.95 -0.97 4.67
N ASP A 19 11.35 -0.93 3.48
CA ASP A 19 11.44 0.10 2.45
C ASP A 19 10.07 0.69 2.06
N GLY A 20 8.96 0.08 2.49
CA GLY A 20 7.60 0.56 2.24
C GLY A 20 6.99 1.33 3.41
N ILE A 21 6.23 2.39 3.10
CA ILE A 21 5.45 3.18 4.07
C ILE A 21 3.98 3.12 3.68
N TRP A 22 3.16 2.51 4.53
CA TRP A 22 1.71 2.69 4.47
C TRP A 22 1.34 4.02 5.12
N CYS A 23 0.62 4.87 4.40
CA CYS A 23 0.18 6.16 4.95
C CYS A 23 -1.18 6.59 4.43
N MET A 24 -1.79 7.51 5.16
CA MET A 24 -2.98 8.25 4.72
C MET A 24 -2.58 9.69 4.45
N LEU A 25 -2.90 10.16 3.25
CA LEU A 25 -2.79 11.58 2.87
C LEU A 25 -4.19 12.22 2.87
N PRO A 26 -4.29 13.55 3.08
CA PRO A 26 -5.57 14.25 2.96
C PRO A 26 -6.21 14.04 1.59
N LYS A 27 -7.54 13.95 1.52
CA LYS A 27 -8.27 13.75 0.24
C LYS A 27 -8.01 14.85 -0.80
N ASN A 28 -7.72 16.06 -0.35
CA ASN A 28 -7.42 17.20 -1.23
C ASN A 28 -5.90 17.37 -1.45
N PHE A 29 -5.08 16.38 -1.05
CA PHE A 29 -3.65 16.41 -1.28
C PHE A 29 -3.35 16.28 -2.78
N PRO A 30 -2.32 16.96 -3.31
CA PRO A 30 -1.90 16.80 -4.70
C PRO A 30 -1.58 15.34 -5.02
N GLU A 31 -2.31 14.74 -5.97
CA GLU A 31 -2.11 13.35 -6.41
C GLU A 31 -1.32 13.34 -7.73
N ILE A 32 -2.00 13.11 -8.85
CA ILE A 32 -1.39 12.89 -10.16
C ILE A 32 -1.82 14.02 -11.09
N TYR A 33 -0.84 14.61 -11.78
CA TYR A 33 -1.04 15.68 -12.75
C TYR A 33 -0.53 15.30 -14.12
N ASP A 34 -1.27 15.68 -15.15
CA ASP A 34 -0.76 15.68 -16.52
C ASP A 34 0.16 16.88 -16.72
N VAL A 35 1.42 16.64 -17.08
CA VAL A 35 2.39 17.68 -17.43
C VAL A 35 2.67 17.60 -18.93
N PHE A 36 2.52 18.73 -19.61
CA PHE A 36 2.79 18.86 -21.04
C PHE A 36 4.15 19.51 -21.25
N ILE A 37 5.08 18.76 -21.85
CA ILE A 37 6.45 19.20 -22.11
C ILE A 37 6.59 19.49 -23.59
N LEU A 38 6.93 20.73 -23.92
CA LEU A 38 7.26 21.13 -25.28
C LEU A 38 8.66 20.61 -25.66
N GLU A 39 8.74 19.92 -26.80
CA GLU A 39 10.00 19.42 -27.33
C GLU A 39 10.99 20.58 -27.58
N LYS A 40 12.26 20.30 -27.35
CA LYS A 40 13.32 21.32 -27.36
C LYS A 40 13.38 22.09 -28.68
N ASP A 41 13.17 21.40 -29.80
CA ASP A 41 13.23 22.00 -31.13
C ASP A 41 12.07 22.97 -31.40
N ALA A 42 10.97 22.86 -30.65
CA ALA A 42 9.79 23.71 -30.75
C ALA A 42 9.78 24.87 -29.74
N LEU A 43 10.78 25.00 -28.87
CA LEU A 43 10.83 26.06 -27.84
C LEU A 43 10.72 27.48 -28.39
N HIS A 44 11.18 27.73 -29.62
CA HIS A 44 11.03 29.03 -30.28
C HIS A 44 9.56 29.45 -30.48
N LYS A 45 8.61 28.50 -30.39
CA LYS A 45 7.17 28.71 -30.51
C LYS A 45 6.45 28.78 -29.17
N LEU A 46 7.16 28.82 -28.03
CA LEU A 46 6.55 28.73 -26.69
C LEU A 46 5.33 29.64 -26.48
N LYS A 47 5.38 30.88 -27.01
CA LYS A 47 4.27 31.85 -26.92
C LYS A 47 2.97 31.38 -27.60
N GLU A 48 3.07 30.53 -28.62
CA GLU A 48 1.91 29.94 -29.30
C GLU A 48 1.20 28.89 -28.44
N TYR A 49 1.88 28.36 -27.41
CA TYR A 49 1.37 27.34 -26.51
C TYR A 49 0.81 27.91 -25.20
N GLU A 50 1.11 29.16 -24.85
CA GLU A 50 0.67 29.80 -23.59
C GLU A 50 -0.86 29.87 -23.43
N ASN A 51 -1.61 29.89 -24.54
CA ASN A 51 -3.06 30.02 -24.54
C ASN A 51 -3.80 28.79 -25.08
N LYS A 52 -3.09 27.68 -25.35
CA LYS A 52 -3.71 26.44 -25.84
C LYS A 52 -4.42 25.71 -24.70
N SER A 53 -5.55 25.08 -25.01
CA SER A 53 -6.23 24.19 -24.06
C SER A 53 -5.50 22.86 -23.90
N ASP A 54 -5.78 22.14 -22.82
CA ASP A 54 -5.23 20.80 -22.58
C ASP A 54 -5.53 19.83 -23.73
N GLU A 55 -6.71 19.92 -24.34
CA GLU A 55 -7.11 19.12 -25.51
C GLU A 55 -6.26 19.44 -26.75
N GLU A 56 -5.91 20.71 -26.96
CA GLU A 56 -5.03 21.13 -28.04
C GLU A 56 -3.59 20.66 -27.80
N LEU A 57 -3.13 20.71 -26.55
CA LEU A 57 -1.81 20.23 -26.15
C LEU A 57 -1.68 18.72 -26.30
N LYS A 58 -2.70 17.95 -25.88
CA LYS A 58 -2.70 16.47 -25.95
C LYS A 58 -2.53 15.92 -27.37
N ASN A 59 -2.95 16.68 -28.39
CA ASN A 59 -2.92 16.24 -29.79
C ASN A 59 -1.75 16.81 -30.59
N ASP A 60 -0.91 17.67 -29.99
CA ASP A 60 0.21 18.29 -30.68
C ASP A 60 1.44 17.34 -30.70
N PRO A 61 2.02 17.05 -31.88
CA PRO A 61 3.16 16.12 -31.98
C PRO A 61 4.44 16.65 -31.32
N ASN A 62 4.52 17.95 -31.02
CA ASN A 62 5.65 18.55 -30.32
C ASN A 62 5.45 18.59 -28.80
N ILE A 63 4.33 18.05 -28.31
CA ILE A 63 4.03 17.97 -26.89
C ILE A 63 4.18 16.53 -26.43
N LYS A 64 5.07 16.33 -25.46
CA LYS A 64 5.17 15.10 -24.69
C LYS A 64 4.33 15.23 -23.43
N LYS A 65 3.30 14.41 -23.32
CA LYS A 65 2.54 14.24 -22.08
C LYS A 65 3.30 13.34 -21.11
N VAL A 66 3.51 13.79 -19.88
CA VAL A 66 4.12 13.02 -18.80
C VAL A 66 3.21 13.07 -17.59
N GLU A 67 3.04 11.92 -16.94
CA GLU A 67 2.31 11.83 -15.68
C GLU A 67 3.23 12.20 -14.52
N PHE A 68 2.79 13.15 -13.69
CA PHE A 68 3.53 13.63 -12.52
C PHE A 68 2.80 13.23 -11.25
N GLU A 69 3.25 12.14 -10.63
CA GLU A 69 2.79 11.70 -9.32
C GLU A 69 3.44 12.54 -8.22
N PHE A 70 2.70 13.51 -7.67
CA PHE A 70 3.25 14.46 -6.71
C PHE A 70 3.81 13.77 -5.43
N PRO A 71 3.10 12.85 -4.76
CA PRO A 71 3.60 12.21 -3.53
C PRO A 71 4.90 11.42 -3.76
N THR A 72 5.00 10.70 -4.88
CA THR A 72 6.18 9.94 -5.27
C THR A 72 7.36 10.86 -5.57
N ASN A 73 7.11 11.92 -6.35
CA ASN A 73 8.17 12.83 -6.79
C ASN A 73 8.78 13.65 -5.65
N ILE A 74 7.99 14.08 -4.64
CA ILE A 74 8.57 14.78 -3.48
C ILE A 74 9.50 13.88 -2.67
N LEU A 75 9.18 12.59 -2.55
CA LEU A 75 10.03 11.62 -1.87
C LEU A 75 11.29 11.34 -2.68
N ASN A 76 11.15 11.12 -4.00
CA ASN A 76 12.26 10.88 -4.90
C ASN A 76 13.22 12.06 -4.99
N PHE A 77 12.70 13.28 -4.98
CA PHE A 77 13.51 14.49 -4.92
C PHE A 77 14.36 14.55 -3.64
N GLU A 78 13.75 14.30 -2.47
CA GLU A 78 14.48 14.27 -1.20
C GLU A 78 15.48 13.10 -1.12
N MET A 79 15.15 11.94 -1.70
CA MET A 79 16.05 10.81 -1.80
C MET A 79 17.26 11.12 -2.67
N HIS A 80 17.04 11.66 -3.87
CA HIS A 80 18.10 12.05 -4.77
C HIS A 80 19.01 13.11 -4.14
N LYS A 81 18.43 14.13 -3.50
CA LYS A 81 19.21 15.20 -2.84
C LYS A 81 20.13 14.70 -1.72
N LYS A 82 19.71 13.68 -0.98
CA LYS A 82 20.44 13.20 0.22
C LYS A 82 21.33 12.00 -0.03
N TRP A 83 20.97 11.14 -0.98
CA TRP A 83 21.55 9.81 -1.12
C TRP A 83 22.20 9.56 -2.48
N THR A 84 22.42 10.60 -3.28
CA THR A 84 23.17 10.45 -4.53
C THR A 84 24.63 10.14 -4.26
N ASN A 85 25.14 9.08 -4.88
CA ASN A 85 26.55 8.78 -4.86
C ASN A 85 27.26 9.64 -5.92
N HIS A 86 27.97 10.67 -5.47
CA HIS A 86 28.73 11.58 -6.33
C HIS A 86 30.12 11.04 -6.74
N GLN A 87 30.45 9.81 -6.32
CA GLN A 87 31.77 9.19 -6.49
C GLN A 87 31.69 7.90 -7.32
N TYR A 88 30.63 7.71 -8.11
CA TYR A 88 30.43 6.47 -8.86
C TYR A 88 31.34 6.44 -10.07
N LEU A 89 32.26 5.47 -10.14
CA LEU A 89 33.20 5.33 -11.25
C LEU A 89 32.62 4.43 -12.35
N ILE A 90 32.68 4.91 -13.59
CA ILE A 90 32.35 4.13 -14.80
C ILE A 90 33.59 4.07 -15.68
N TYR A 91 33.91 2.86 -16.17
CA TYR A 91 35.02 2.68 -17.09
C TYR A 91 34.68 3.23 -18.48
N ASN A 92 35.58 4.05 -19.04
CA ASN A 92 35.45 4.59 -20.39
C ASN A 92 36.49 3.92 -21.31
N GLU A 93 36.01 3.09 -22.24
CA GLU A 93 36.83 2.35 -23.22
C GLU A 93 37.57 3.27 -24.21
N HIS A 94 37.09 4.49 -24.45
CA HIS A 94 37.73 5.43 -25.37
C HIS A 94 38.95 6.12 -24.75
N THR A 95 38.91 6.35 -23.44
CA THR A 95 40.00 7.01 -22.71
C THR A 95 40.90 6.03 -21.96
N ASP A 96 40.53 4.75 -21.88
CA ASP A 96 41.22 3.71 -21.10
C ASP A 96 41.36 4.09 -19.61
N ASP A 97 40.33 4.76 -19.06
CA ASP A 97 40.32 5.29 -17.70
C ASP A 97 38.90 5.31 -17.09
N TYR A 98 38.77 5.69 -15.82
CA TYR A 98 37.50 5.81 -15.12
C TYR A 98 36.98 7.26 -15.08
N GLU A 99 35.73 7.43 -15.45
CA GLU A 99 34.99 8.67 -15.25
C GLU A 99 34.19 8.63 -13.95
N CYS A 100 34.33 9.66 -13.13
CA CYS A 100 33.52 9.83 -11.94
C CYS A 100 32.22 10.55 -12.27
N ILE A 101 31.09 9.90 -11.99
CA ILE A 101 29.75 10.44 -12.19
C ILE A 101 28.93 10.46 -10.90
N SER A 102 27.89 11.29 -10.90
CA SER A 102 26.85 11.25 -9.87
C SER A 102 25.76 10.26 -10.25
N LYS A 103 25.52 9.25 -9.42
CA LYS A 103 24.56 8.18 -9.69
C LYS A 103 23.62 7.94 -8.50
N ASN A 104 22.33 7.84 -8.79
CA ASN A 104 21.29 7.41 -7.87
C ASN A 104 20.16 6.74 -8.63
N GLU A 105 19.88 5.48 -8.29
CA GLU A 105 18.82 4.67 -8.93
C GLU A 105 17.75 4.25 -7.91
N ILE A 106 17.68 4.94 -6.76
CA ILE A 106 16.72 4.65 -5.70
C ILE A 106 15.48 5.52 -5.91
N PHE A 107 14.36 4.88 -6.21
CA PHE A 107 13.07 5.53 -6.41
C PHE A 107 11.99 4.84 -5.58
N PHE A 108 11.17 5.66 -4.92
CA PHE A 108 9.85 5.27 -4.48
C PHE A 108 8.92 5.12 -5.68
N GLU A 109 7.97 4.21 -5.53
CA GLU A 109 6.80 4.03 -6.37
C GLU A 109 5.54 4.21 -5.52
N LEU A 110 4.45 4.66 -6.14
CA LEU A 110 3.16 4.78 -5.49
C LEU A 110 2.36 3.50 -5.70
N ASP A 111 1.84 2.95 -4.61
CA ASP A 111 0.89 1.83 -4.64
C ASP A 111 -0.40 2.22 -3.91
N GLY A 112 -1.43 2.52 -4.70
CA GLY A 112 -2.71 3.08 -4.24
C GLY A 112 -3.32 4.05 -5.26
N PRO A 113 -4.38 4.81 -4.89
CA PRO A 113 -5.02 4.83 -3.58
C PRO A 113 -5.85 3.57 -3.30
N TRP A 114 -5.96 3.22 -2.03
CA TRP A 114 -6.71 2.06 -1.56
C TRP A 114 -8.07 2.45 -0.97
N HIS A 115 -9.03 1.54 -1.05
CA HIS A 115 -10.36 1.76 -0.47
C HIS A 115 -10.34 1.75 1.06
N GLY A 116 -9.57 0.83 1.64
CA GLY A 116 -9.48 0.72 3.09
C GLY A 116 -8.32 -0.17 3.52
N MET A 117 -7.92 -0.01 4.78
CA MET A 117 -6.88 -0.81 5.41
C MET A 117 -7.31 -1.19 6.82
N PHE A 118 -7.12 -2.46 7.18
CA PHE A 118 -7.32 -2.94 8.55
C PHE A 118 -5.96 -3.25 9.17
N LEU A 119 -5.71 -2.64 10.33
CA LEU A 119 -4.53 -2.86 11.17
C LEU A 119 -4.99 -3.36 12.55
N PRO A 120 -4.50 -4.51 13.03
CA PRO A 120 -4.82 -4.99 14.36
C PRO A 120 -4.00 -4.23 15.42
N ALA A 121 -4.57 -4.07 16.61
CA ALA A 121 -3.85 -3.56 17.78
C ALA A 121 -3.22 -4.72 18.57
N SER A 122 -2.11 -4.46 19.28
CA SER A 122 -1.55 -5.40 20.26
C SER A 122 -2.43 -5.45 21.51
N GLU A 123 -2.40 -6.59 22.22
CA GLU A 123 -2.96 -6.70 23.57
C GLU A 123 -2.14 -5.92 24.61
N LYS A 124 -0.85 -5.69 24.33
CA LYS A 124 0.03 -4.90 25.18
C LYS A 124 -0.11 -3.42 24.84
N SER A 125 -0.26 -2.59 25.89
CA SER A 125 -0.23 -1.13 25.75
C SER A 125 1.03 -0.71 24.99
N ASP A 126 0.85 0.20 24.03
CA ASP A 126 1.92 0.85 23.26
C ASP A 126 2.73 -0.05 22.32
N ASP A 127 2.38 -1.33 22.18
CA ASP A 127 2.96 -2.22 21.17
C ASP A 127 2.13 -2.21 19.88
N LEU A 128 2.80 -2.04 18.74
CA LEU A 128 2.19 -2.25 17.42
C LEU A 128 2.44 -3.70 16.98
N LEU A 129 1.41 -4.36 16.47
CA LEU A 129 1.54 -5.64 15.78
C LEU A 129 2.07 -5.41 14.37
N LYS A 130 3.39 -5.32 14.26
CA LYS A 130 4.07 -5.14 12.97
C LYS A 130 3.76 -6.29 12.01
N LYS A 131 3.76 -5.99 10.72
CA LYS A 131 3.60 -6.96 9.61
C LYS A 131 2.26 -7.70 9.62
N ARG A 132 1.23 -7.12 10.23
CA ARG A 132 -0.14 -7.66 10.22
C ARG A 132 -1.10 -6.59 9.70
N TYR A 133 -1.61 -6.77 8.50
CA TYR A 133 -2.57 -5.85 7.90
C TYR A 133 -3.35 -6.48 6.74
N VAL A 134 -4.50 -5.89 6.43
CA VAL A 134 -5.32 -6.21 5.25
C VAL A 134 -5.60 -4.92 4.49
N VAL A 135 -5.43 -4.95 3.17
CA VAL A 135 -5.67 -3.80 2.29
C VAL A 135 -6.75 -4.16 1.28
N PHE A 136 -7.66 -3.23 1.03
CA PHE A 136 -8.79 -3.41 0.13
C PHE A 136 -8.72 -2.44 -1.05
N ASN A 137 -8.99 -2.93 -2.26
CA ASN A 137 -9.12 -2.08 -3.46
C ASN A 137 -10.49 -1.42 -3.59
N ASP A 138 -10.57 -0.52 -4.57
CA ASP A 138 -11.77 0.17 -5.06
C ASP A 138 -12.98 -0.75 -5.35
N LYS A 139 -12.73 -2.01 -5.69
CA LYS A 139 -13.75 -3.05 -5.91
C LYS A 139 -14.17 -3.79 -4.63
N TYR A 140 -13.81 -3.27 -3.46
CA TYR A 140 -14.12 -3.85 -2.15
C TYR A 140 -13.58 -5.27 -1.97
N LYS A 141 -12.43 -5.58 -2.60
CA LYS A 141 -11.76 -6.88 -2.48
C LYS A 141 -10.42 -6.73 -1.78
N ILE A 142 -10.00 -7.77 -1.07
CA ILE A 142 -8.67 -7.86 -0.46
C ILE A 142 -7.62 -7.88 -1.58
N SER A 143 -6.78 -6.85 -1.62
CA SER A 143 -5.61 -6.76 -2.51
C SER A 143 -4.39 -7.36 -1.84
N GLU A 144 -4.17 -7.01 -0.57
CA GLU A 144 -3.03 -7.48 0.21
C GLU A 144 -3.47 -7.99 1.58
N LEU A 145 -2.86 -9.08 2.02
CA LEU A 145 -3.08 -9.68 3.33
C LEU A 145 -1.76 -10.21 3.86
N LYS A 146 -1.31 -9.65 4.98
CA LYS A 146 -0.02 -9.99 5.60
C LYS A 146 -0.19 -10.37 7.06
N GLY A 147 0.61 -11.34 7.50
CA GLY A 147 0.79 -11.74 8.89
C GLY A 147 -0.37 -12.50 9.56
N PHE A 148 -1.58 -12.45 9.03
CA PHE A 148 -2.75 -13.14 9.58
C PHE A 148 -2.76 -14.65 9.33
N GLU A 149 -3.40 -15.36 10.26
CA GLU A 149 -3.49 -16.81 10.36
C GLU A 149 -4.19 -17.46 9.15
N ILE A 150 -5.12 -16.75 8.50
CA ILE A 150 -5.83 -17.20 7.28
C ILE A 150 -4.92 -17.75 6.17
N LYS A 151 -3.69 -17.22 6.02
CA LYS A 151 -2.71 -17.70 5.02
C LYS A 151 -1.60 -18.57 5.61
N ARG A 152 -1.57 -18.77 6.93
CA ARG A 152 -0.52 -19.54 7.61
C ARG A 152 -0.87 -21.01 7.67
N ARG A 153 0.12 -21.89 7.50
CA ARG A 153 -0.06 -23.34 7.64
C ARG A 153 -0.03 -23.71 9.12
N GLY A 154 -0.93 -24.60 9.52
CA GLY A 154 -0.95 -25.19 10.85
C GLY A 154 -1.66 -24.37 11.94
N GLU A 155 -2.24 -23.24 11.57
CA GLU A 155 -3.13 -22.48 12.46
C GLU A 155 -4.48 -23.19 12.63
N LEU A 156 -5.19 -22.83 13.71
CA LEU A 156 -6.54 -23.32 13.96
C LEU A 156 -7.50 -22.91 12.84
N ARG A 157 -8.17 -23.88 12.24
CA ARG A 157 -9.05 -23.68 11.09
C ARG A 157 -10.20 -22.74 11.38
N ILE A 158 -10.78 -22.81 12.59
CA ILE A 158 -11.81 -21.88 13.05
C ILE A 158 -11.35 -20.42 12.99
N ILE A 159 -10.09 -20.12 13.36
CA ILE A 159 -9.54 -18.76 13.28
C ILE A 159 -9.38 -18.32 11.82
N GLN A 160 -8.92 -19.21 10.95
CA GLN A 160 -8.78 -18.93 9.52
C GLN A 160 -10.13 -18.60 8.89
N LYS A 161 -11.17 -19.37 9.21
CA LYS A 161 -12.55 -19.16 8.74
C LYS A 161 -13.13 -17.85 9.28
N PHE A 162 -12.98 -17.61 10.58
CA PHE A 162 -13.38 -16.34 11.20
C PHE A 162 -12.74 -15.13 10.50
N GLN A 163 -11.42 -15.15 10.31
CA GLN A 163 -10.68 -14.09 9.62
C GLN A 163 -11.15 -13.90 8.17
N SER A 164 -11.44 -15.00 7.45
CA SER A 164 -11.93 -14.94 6.08
C SER A 164 -13.31 -14.26 5.95
N GLU A 165 -14.12 -14.33 6.99
CA GLU A 165 -15.44 -13.69 7.04
C GLU A 165 -15.36 -12.24 7.54
N ILE A 166 -14.70 -12.01 8.68
CA ILE A 166 -14.76 -10.72 9.38
C ILE A 166 -14.12 -9.58 8.59
N PHE A 167 -13.04 -9.83 7.85
CA PHE A 167 -12.35 -8.77 7.12
C PHE A 167 -13.25 -8.06 6.10
N ASN A 168 -14.05 -8.81 5.34
CA ASN A 168 -14.99 -8.22 4.39
C ASN A 168 -16.18 -7.53 5.08
N HIS A 169 -16.47 -7.85 6.34
CA HIS A 169 -17.54 -7.19 7.10
C HIS A 169 -17.13 -5.80 7.59
N PHE A 170 -15.84 -5.51 7.74
CA PHE A 170 -15.37 -4.14 7.99
C PHE A 170 -15.65 -3.19 6.81
N LEU A 171 -15.90 -3.70 5.61
CA LEU A 171 -16.26 -2.87 4.45
C LEU A 171 -17.76 -2.52 4.37
N LYS A 172 -18.58 -3.06 5.28
CA LYS A 172 -20.02 -2.77 5.31
C LYS A 172 -20.30 -1.50 6.11
N GLY A 173 -21.42 -0.85 5.82
CA GLY A 173 -21.81 0.40 6.46
C GLY A 173 -21.21 1.64 5.79
N LYS A 174 -21.66 2.81 6.25
CA LYS A 174 -21.24 4.14 5.77
C LYS A 174 -20.45 4.91 6.82
N THR A 175 -20.53 4.51 8.09
CA THR A 175 -19.77 5.11 9.19
C THR A 175 -18.85 4.09 9.84
N LYS A 176 -17.89 4.57 10.63
CA LYS A 176 -17.00 3.72 11.43
C LYS A 176 -17.81 2.82 12.37
N GLU A 177 -18.83 3.37 13.02
CA GLU A 177 -19.69 2.64 13.95
C GLU A 177 -20.45 1.52 13.24
N GLU A 178 -21.00 1.78 12.05
CA GLU A 178 -21.69 0.76 11.25
C GLU A 178 -20.73 -0.34 10.80
N SER A 179 -19.52 0.02 10.38
CA SER A 179 -18.47 -0.95 10.01
C SER A 179 -18.13 -1.90 11.17
N TYR A 180 -17.88 -1.35 12.36
CA TYR A 180 -17.65 -2.17 13.56
C TYR A 180 -18.89 -2.97 13.97
N TYR A 181 -20.11 -2.44 13.77
CA TYR A 181 -21.34 -3.17 14.01
C TYR A 181 -21.44 -4.42 13.14
N TYR A 182 -21.22 -4.32 11.82
CA TYR A 182 -21.25 -5.48 10.93
C TYR A 182 -20.15 -6.50 11.24
N ALA A 183 -18.94 -6.04 11.59
CA ALA A 183 -17.88 -6.92 12.05
C ALA A 183 -18.26 -7.64 13.36
N SER A 184 -18.95 -6.95 14.27
CA SER A 184 -19.40 -7.51 15.55
C SER A 184 -20.43 -8.62 15.38
N LEU A 185 -21.31 -8.54 14.38
CA LEU A 185 -22.26 -9.62 14.06
C LEU A 185 -21.52 -10.90 13.68
N THR A 186 -20.44 -10.78 12.90
CA THR A 186 -19.58 -11.91 12.54
C THR A 186 -18.87 -12.47 13.79
N ALA A 187 -18.29 -11.60 14.62
CA ALA A 187 -17.66 -12.02 15.87
C ALA A 187 -18.63 -12.76 16.80
N ASN A 188 -19.85 -12.26 16.96
CA ASN A 188 -20.88 -12.88 17.78
C ASN A 188 -21.34 -14.22 17.21
N LYS A 189 -21.49 -14.36 15.88
CA LYS A 189 -21.76 -15.65 15.23
C LYS A 189 -20.72 -16.70 15.62
N TRP A 190 -19.44 -16.39 15.47
CA TRP A 190 -18.35 -17.33 15.78
C TRP A 190 -18.19 -17.59 17.29
N LYS A 191 -18.42 -16.57 18.13
CA LYS A 191 -18.45 -16.73 19.59
C LYS A 191 -19.59 -17.65 20.03
N ASN A 192 -20.79 -17.44 19.50
CA ASN A 192 -21.97 -18.25 19.84
C ASN A 192 -21.74 -19.72 19.47
N LEU A 193 -21.12 -19.99 18.31
CA LEU A 193 -20.73 -21.35 17.92
C LEU A 193 -19.89 -22.05 19.01
N ILE A 194 -18.94 -21.34 19.63
CA ILE A 194 -18.10 -21.89 20.69
C ILE A 194 -18.90 -22.05 21.98
N ASP A 195 -19.68 -21.05 22.37
CA ASP A 195 -20.46 -21.04 23.62
C ASP A 195 -21.53 -22.14 23.64
N THR A 196 -22.16 -22.41 22.50
CA THR A 196 -23.14 -23.50 22.35
C THR A 196 -22.49 -24.86 22.14
N LYS A 197 -21.15 -24.95 22.20
CA LYS A 197 -20.37 -26.16 21.92
C LYS A 197 -20.69 -26.76 20.55
N ALA A 198 -20.87 -25.89 19.55
CA ALA A 198 -21.20 -26.22 18.17
C ALA A 198 -22.48 -27.08 18.02
N ALA A 199 -23.48 -26.86 18.87
CA ALA A 199 -24.75 -27.59 18.83
C ALA A 199 -25.48 -27.52 17.47
N ASP A 200 -25.18 -26.49 16.66
CA ASP A 200 -25.78 -26.27 15.34
C ASP A 200 -24.94 -26.86 14.18
N ILE A 201 -23.84 -27.58 14.45
CA ILE A 201 -23.06 -28.30 13.44
C ILE A 201 -23.50 -29.77 13.44
N ASP A 202 -24.25 -30.16 12.42
CA ASP A 202 -24.76 -31.54 12.28
C ASP A 202 -23.70 -32.54 11.79
N ASN A 203 -22.59 -32.04 11.21
CA ASN A 203 -21.54 -32.87 10.62
C ASN A 203 -20.27 -32.88 11.48
N ASP A 204 -20.00 -34.04 12.10
CA ASP A 204 -18.78 -34.25 12.90
C ASP A 204 -17.50 -33.94 12.12
N ASP A 205 -17.42 -34.25 10.82
CA ASP A 205 -16.23 -33.97 10.01
C ASP A 205 -15.98 -32.46 9.84
N GLU A 206 -17.04 -31.66 9.77
CA GLU A 206 -16.95 -30.20 9.72
C GLU A 206 -16.46 -29.64 11.06
N LEU A 207 -17.01 -30.16 12.17
CA LEU A 207 -16.55 -29.81 13.51
C LEU A 207 -15.07 -30.16 13.70
N PHE A 208 -14.65 -31.36 13.28
CA PHE A 208 -13.26 -31.79 13.33
C PHE A 208 -12.35 -30.88 12.50
N ASP A 209 -12.72 -30.52 11.25
CA ASP A 209 -11.91 -29.58 10.45
C ASP A 209 -11.72 -28.25 11.18
N LEU A 210 -12.77 -27.72 11.82
CA LEU A 210 -12.74 -26.43 12.52
C LEU A 210 -11.81 -26.41 13.74
N ILE A 211 -11.82 -27.47 14.55
CA ILE A 211 -11.09 -27.51 15.84
C ILE A 211 -9.69 -28.13 15.75
N LEU A 212 -9.37 -28.86 14.67
CA LEU A 212 -8.08 -29.52 14.53
C LEU A 212 -6.95 -28.50 14.29
N ALA A 213 -5.98 -28.49 15.21
CA ALA A 213 -4.69 -27.84 15.00
C ALA A 213 -3.73 -28.80 14.28
N LYS A 214 -3.19 -28.40 13.13
CA LYS A 214 -2.19 -29.19 12.40
C LYS A 214 -0.79 -28.65 12.69
N LYS A 215 -0.03 -29.29 13.59
CA LYS A 215 1.36 -28.90 13.81
C LYS A 215 2.30 -29.67 12.89
N VAL A 216 3.03 -28.96 12.02
CA VAL A 216 4.16 -29.56 11.30
C VAL A 216 5.32 -29.64 12.27
N LEU A 217 5.82 -30.86 12.51
CA LEU A 217 7.04 -31.06 13.30
C LEU A 217 8.23 -30.72 12.42
N ASN A 218 9.08 -29.80 12.89
CA ASN A 218 10.39 -29.59 12.29
C ASN A 218 11.25 -30.82 12.59
N LYS A 219 12.02 -31.26 11.60
CA LYS A 219 13.04 -32.31 11.77
C LYS A 219 14.18 -31.82 12.66
#